data_AF-A0A4Y2EXF0-F1
#
_entry.id   AF-A0A4Y2EXF0-F1
#
_cell.length_a   1.000
_cell.length_b   1.000
_cell.length_c   1.000
_cell.angle_alpha   90.00
_cell.angle_beta   90.00
_cell.angle_gamma   90.00
#
_symmetry.space_group_name_H-M   'P 1'
#
loop_
_entity.id
_entity.type
_entity.pdbx_description
1 polymer ?
#
loop_
_entity_poly.entity_id
_entity_poly.type
_entity_poly.pdbx_seq_one_letter_code
_entity_poly.pdbx_strand_id
1 'polypeptide(L)'
;MGKVPQVNTERANLAMTVTSLLVKEAEIADLWRLDVLGIKDPMEKKSKQEIDLKTKEHFKETVKFNQDNHYEVCLPCADDSSPLLDNFNLSKKRLEVTTEKFLSRNLYDKYENVFQEWLDQGIM
;
A
#
# COMPACT_ATOMS: atom_id res chain seq x y z
N MET A 1 -46.15 -15.30 50.94
CA MET A 1 -46.55 -14.08 50.20
C MET A 1 -45.29 -13.48 49.59
N GLY A 2 -45.21 -13.40 48.26
CA GLY A 2 -44.20 -12.59 47.56
C GLY A 2 -44.91 -11.85 46.44
N LYS A 3 -44.94 -10.52 46.47
CA LYS A 3 -45.51 -9.71 45.39
C LYS A 3 -44.55 -9.79 44.20
N VAL A 4 -45.06 -10.23 43.04
CA VAL A 4 -44.34 -10.12 41.77
C VAL A 4 -44.19 -8.64 41.43
N PRO A 5 -43.00 -8.16 41.01
CA PRO A 5 -42.82 -6.78 40.62
C PRO A 5 -43.67 -6.49 39.39
N GLN A 6 -44.60 -5.54 39.52
CA GLN A 6 -45.37 -5.02 38.40
C GLN A 6 -44.41 -4.23 37.52
N VAL A 7 -44.01 -4.81 36.39
CA VAL A 7 -43.23 -4.09 35.36
C VAL A 7 -44.03 -2.86 34.97
N ASN A 8 -43.42 -1.69 35.12
CA ASN A 8 -44.08 -0.41 34.89
C ASN A 8 -44.25 -0.18 33.38
N THR A 9 -45.38 -0.65 32.84
CA THR A 9 -45.74 -0.67 31.42
C THR A 9 -45.57 0.69 30.73
N GLU A 10 -45.80 1.79 31.45
CA GLU A 10 -45.64 3.15 30.93
C GLU A 10 -44.18 3.47 30.57
N ARG A 11 -43.24 3.01 31.39
CA ARG A 11 -41.81 3.26 31.18
C ARG A 11 -41.28 2.42 30.00
N ALA A 12 -41.79 1.20 29.85
CA ALA A 12 -41.50 0.35 28.69
C ALA A 12 -42.07 0.95 27.39
N ASN A 13 -43.30 1.48 27.44
CA ASN A 13 -43.93 2.14 26.30
C ASN A 13 -43.22 3.43 25.89
N LEU A 14 -42.76 4.22 26.87
CA LEU A 14 -41.97 5.43 26.59
C LEU A 14 -40.64 5.07 25.94
N ALA A 15 -39.91 4.07 26.47
CA ALA A 15 -38.66 3.61 25.87
C ALA A 15 -38.85 3.13 24.43
N MET A 16 -39.93 2.38 24.17
CA MET A 16 -40.27 1.86 22.84
C MET A 16 -40.64 2.99 21.87
N THR A 17 -41.35 4.02 22.34
CA THR A 17 -41.72 5.20 21.56
C THR A 17 -40.50 6.07 21.24
N VAL A 18 -39.63 6.30 22.23
CA VAL A 18 -38.36 7.04 22.04
C VAL A 18 -37.43 6.30 21.09
N THR A 19 -37.36 4.96 21.18
CA THR A 19 -36.57 4.15 20.25
C THR A 19 -37.15 4.23 18.84
N SER A 20 -38.48 4.15 18.69
CA SER A 20 -39.17 4.31 17.40
C SER A 20 -38.95 5.71 16.78
N LEU A 21 -38.99 6.78 17.58
CA LEU A 21 -38.72 8.16 17.13
C LEU A 21 -37.25 8.41 16.78
N LEU A 22 -36.32 7.71 17.45
CA LEU A 22 -34.87 7.84 17.21
C LEU A 22 -34.41 7.03 15.99
N VAL A 23 -35.09 5.91 15.69
CA VAL A 23 -34.94 5.15 14.45
C VAL A 23 -35.65 5.92 13.33
N LYS A 24 -35.06 7.03 12.91
CA LYS A 24 -35.39 7.63 11.61
C LYS A 24 -35.07 6.59 10.54
N GLU A 25 -36.08 6.23 9.74
CA GLU A 25 -36.08 5.44 8.50
C GLU A 25 -34.70 5.10 7.92
N ALA A 26 -33.94 4.26 8.63
CA ALA A 26 -32.80 3.57 8.06
C ALA A 26 -33.39 2.28 7.53
N GLU A 27 -33.36 2.08 6.23
CA GLU A 27 -33.75 0.78 5.69
C GLU A 27 -32.82 -0.26 6.30
N ILE A 28 -33.33 -1.46 6.59
CA ILE A 28 -32.49 -2.55 7.13
C ILE A 28 -31.26 -2.76 6.24
N ALA A 29 -31.40 -2.55 4.92
CA ALA A 29 -30.31 -2.57 3.96
C ALA A 29 -29.16 -1.61 4.30
N ASP A 30 -29.46 -0.41 4.83
CA ASP A 30 -28.45 0.57 5.22
C ASP A 30 -27.59 0.10 6.39
N LEU A 31 -28.13 -0.71 7.30
CA LEU A 31 -27.37 -1.32 8.40
C LEU A 31 -26.38 -2.38 7.92
N TRP A 32 -26.62 -2.97 6.75
CA TRP A 32 -25.75 -3.98 6.12
C TRP A 32 -24.79 -3.39 5.09
N ARG A 33 -24.85 -2.07 4.83
CA ARG A 33 -23.88 -1.41 3.96
C ARG A 33 -22.52 -1.39 4.66
N LEU A 34 -21.51 -1.94 3.98
CA LEU A 34 -20.14 -2.01 4.49
C LEU A 34 -19.58 -0.61 4.83
N ASP A 35 -19.95 0.42 4.06
CA ASP A 35 -19.61 1.83 4.30
C ASP A 35 -20.10 2.33 5.68
N VAL A 36 -21.31 1.92 6.08
CA VAL A 36 -21.96 2.32 7.35
C VAL A 36 -21.32 1.59 8.53
N LEU A 37 -20.85 0.37 8.30
CA LEU A 37 -20.10 -0.43 9.27
C LEU A 37 -18.63 0.02 9.41
N GLY A 38 -18.22 1.07 8.70
CA GLY A 38 -16.84 1.56 8.69
C GLY A 38 -15.86 0.64 7.96
N ILE A 39 -16.38 -0.38 7.26
CA ILE A 39 -15.62 -1.31 6.44
C ILE A 39 -15.61 -0.73 5.03
N LYS A 40 -14.69 0.21 4.80
CA LYS A 40 -14.37 0.64 3.43
C LYS A 40 -13.49 -0.41 2.79
N ASP A 41 -13.75 -0.74 1.53
CA ASP A 41 -12.81 -1.56 0.77
C ASP A 41 -11.47 -0.81 0.75
N PRO A 42 -10.35 -1.40 1.24
CA PRO A 42 -9.03 -0.79 1.04
C PRO A 42 -8.70 -0.64 -0.47
N MET A 43 -9.46 -1.33 -1.33
CA MET A 43 -9.53 -1.18 -2.78
C MET A 43 -10.76 -0.38 -3.23
N GLU A 44 -11.20 0.66 -2.51
CA GLU A 44 -11.76 1.87 -3.14
C GLU A 44 -10.66 2.45 -4.05
N LYS A 45 -10.38 1.71 -5.12
CA LYS A 45 -9.53 2.11 -6.23
C LYS A 45 -10.16 3.39 -6.69
N LYS A 46 -9.40 4.48 -6.60
CA LYS A 46 -9.59 5.64 -7.49
C LYS A 46 -10.10 5.10 -8.81
N SER A 47 -11.24 5.60 -9.27
CA SER A 47 -11.80 5.13 -10.54
C SER A 47 -10.68 5.15 -11.57
N LYS A 48 -10.65 4.18 -12.50
CA LYS A 48 -9.66 4.17 -13.58
C LYS A 48 -9.52 5.56 -14.23
N GLN A 49 -10.64 6.26 -14.37
CA GLN A 49 -10.70 7.63 -14.88
C GLN A 49 -9.94 8.65 -14.01
N GLU A 50 -9.99 8.53 -12.70
CA GLU A 50 -9.29 9.42 -11.77
C GLU A 50 -7.77 9.15 -11.77
N ILE A 51 -7.36 7.89 -11.91
CA ILE A 51 -5.94 7.51 -12.06
C ILE A 51 -5.40 8.05 -13.38
N ASP A 52 -6.15 7.87 -14.48
CA ASP A 52 -5.80 8.37 -15.80
C ASP A 52 -5.71 9.91 -15.81
N LEU A 53 -6.65 10.59 -15.14
CA LEU A 53 -6.64 12.05 -14.98
C LEU A 53 -5.38 12.50 -14.24
N LYS A 54 -5.11 11.93 -13.06
CA LYS A 54 -3.94 12.29 -12.23
C LYS A 54 -2.63 12.04 -12.98
N THR A 55 -2.54 10.93 -13.71
CA THR A 55 -1.36 10.59 -14.53
C THR A 55 -1.14 11.62 -15.63
N LYS A 56 -2.22 12.06 -16.29
CA LYS A 56 -2.16 13.07 -17.35
C LYS A 56 -1.77 14.45 -16.81
N GLU A 57 -2.25 14.82 -15.63
CA GLU A 57 -1.84 16.06 -14.96
C GLU A 57 -0.36 16.02 -14.57
N HIS A 58 0.09 14.96 -13.90
CA HIS A 58 1.49 14.76 -13.52
C HIS A 58 2.44 14.81 -14.73
N PHE A 59 2.05 14.18 -15.85
CA PHE A 59 2.82 14.24 -17.10
C PHE A 59 3.01 15.69 -17.58
N LYS A 60 1.94 16.49 -17.59
CA LYS A 60 1.99 17.89 -18.04
C LYS A 60 2.83 18.77 -17.11
N GLU A 61 2.76 18.52 -15.82
CA GLU A 61 3.50 19.29 -14.82
C GLU A 61 5.00 18.98 -14.87
N THR A 62 5.36 17.73 -15.18
CA THR A 62 6.75 17.28 -15.07
C THR A 62 7.50 17.18 -16.38
N VAL A 63 6.85 17.46 -17.52
CA VAL A 63 7.56 17.56 -18.79
C VAL A 63 8.49 18.77 -18.80
N LYS A 64 9.77 18.53 -19.07
CA LYS A 64 10.81 19.54 -19.20
C LYS A 64 11.57 19.32 -20.49
N PHE A 65 12.08 20.40 -21.06
CA PHE A 65 12.96 20.34 -22.22
C PHE A 65 14.40 20.57 -21.73
N ASN A 66 15.25 19.57 -21.93
CA ASN A 66 16.64 19.62 -21.52
C ASN A 66 17.51 20.35 -22.57
N GLN A 67 18.71 20.78 -22.17
CA GLN A 67 19.74 21.43 -22.98
C GLN A 67 20.20 20.56 -24.15
N ASP A 68 20.07 19.24 -24.04
CA ASP A 68 20.35 18.26 -25.11
C ASP A 68 19.21 18.13 -26.14
N ASN A 69 18.25 19.07 -26.12
CA ASN A 69 17.06 19.07 -26.98
C ASN A 69 16.13 17.85 -26.81
N HIS A 70 16.13 17.23 -25.63
CA HIS A 70 15.29 16.08 -25.30
C HIS A 70 14.18 16.46 -24.32
N TYR A 71 13.03 15.78 -24.42
CA TYR A 71 11.97 15.88 -23.43
C TYR A 71 12.23 14.91 -22.28
N GLU A 72 12.24 15.43 -21.07
CA GLU A 72 12.32 14.68 -19.84
C GLU A 72 10.99 14.75 -19.10
N VAL A 73 10.53 13.63 -18.57
CA VAL A 73 9.26 13.52 -17.84
C VAL A 73 9.50 12.67 -16.61
N CYS A 74 9.04 13.13 -15.44
CA CYS A 74 9.07 12.29 -14.24
C CYS A 74 8.07 11.15 -14.35
N LEU A 75 8.47 9.98 -13.86
CA LEU A 75 7.63 8.80 -13.85
C LEU A 75 6.47 8.97 -12.85
N PRO A 76 5.24 8.53 -13.19
CA PRO A 76 4.05 8.71 -12.35
C PRO A 76 4.14 8.07 -10.95
N CYS A 77 5.06 7.13 -10.76
CA CYS A 77 5.20 6.36 -9.52
C CYS A 77 6.22 6.94 -8.53
N ALA A 78 6.77 8.14 -8.78
CA ALA A 78 7.82 8.70 -7.93
C ALA A 78 7.32 9.40 -6.65
N ASP A 79 6.03 9.74 -6.58
CA ASP A 79 5.44 10.49 -5.45
C ASP A 79 5.48 9.73 -4.12
N ASP A 80 5.37 8.39 -4.16
CA ASP A 80 5.44 7.53 -2.97
C ASP A 80 6.86 7.00 -2.71
N SER A 81 7.89 7.73 -3.17
CA SER A 81 9.28 7.36 -2.92
C SER A 81 9.68 7.68 -1.47
N SER A 82 9.19 6.86 -0.54
CA SER A 82 9.97 6.62 0.66
C SER A 82 11.38 6.23 0.19
N PRO A 83 12.44 6.94 0.61
CA PRO A 83 13.78 6.58 0.22
C PRO A 83 13.97 5.11 0.59
N LEU A 84 14.37 4.30 -0.39
CA LEU A 84 14.66 2.90 -0.14
C LEU A 84 15.62 2.85 1.04
N LEU A 85 15.28 2.08 2.06
CA LEU A 85 16.17 1.87 3.20
C LEU A 85 17.53 1.43 2.67
N ASP A 86 18.59 2.09 3.15
CA ASP A 86 19.95 1.82 2.71
C ASP A 86 20.27 0.34 2.96
N ASN A 87 20.47 -0.39 1.86
CA ASN A 87 20.77 -1.81 1.90
C ASN A 87 22.28 -2.08 1.94
N PHE A 88 23.14 -1.06 1.95
CA PHE A 88 24.59 -1.19 1.80
C PHE A 88 25.17 -2.18 2.80
N ASN A 89 24.87 -2.01 4.10
CA ASN A 89 25.38 -2.88 5.15
C ASN A 89 24.91 -4.34 5.00
N LEU A 90 23.65 -4.54 4.57
CA LEU A 90 23.10 -5.88 4.32
C LEU A 90 23.76 -6.53 3.10
N SER A 91 23.90 -5.78 2.01
CA SER A 91 24.54 -6.22 0.77
C SER A 91 26.01 -6.56 1.00
N LYS A 92 26.74 -5.71 1.73
CA LYS A 92 28.13 -5.95 2.14
C LYS A 92 28.27 -7.24 2.96
N LYS A 93 27.42 -7.42 3.98
CA LYS A 93 27.46 -8.63 4.81
C LYS A 93 27.12 -9.90 4.01
N ARG A 94 26.17 -9.82 3.07
CA ARG A 94 25.86 -10.92 2.16
C ARG A 94 27.04 -11.27 1.26
N LEU A 95 27.74 -10.25 0.75
CA LEU A 95 28.94 -10.43 -0.05
C LEU A 95 30.03 -11.14 0.76
N GLU A 96 30.36 -10.64 1.95
CA GLU A 96 31.37 -11.24 2.85
C GLU A 96 31.09 -12.73 3.10
N VAL A 97 29.87 -13.06 3.55
CA VAL A 97 29.46 -14.46 3.82
C VAL A 97 29.50 -15.33 2.56
N THR A 98 29.15 -14.78 1.40
CA THR A 98 29.17 -15.53 0.14
C THR A 98 30.61 -15.77 -0.31
N THR A 99 31.49 -14.78 -0.18
CA THR A 99 32.93 -14.91 -0.46
C THR A 99 33.58 -15.96 0.43
N GLU A 100 33.30 -15.97 1.73
CA GLU A 100 33.79 -17.02 2.65
C GLU A 100 33.32 -18.43 2.23
N LYS A 101 32.06 -18.56 1.79
CA LYS A 101 31.53 -19.82 1.26
C LYS A 101 32.22 -20.25 -0.03
N PHE A 102 32.61 -19.32 -0.89
CA PHE A 102 33.35 -19.65 -2.11
C PHE A 102 34.79 -20.05 -1.83
N LEU A 103 35.46 -19.36 -0.90
CA LEU A 103 36.82 -19.71 -0.47
C LEU A 103 36.85 -21.11 0.16
N SER A 104 35.95 -21.41 1.11
CA SER A 104 35.87 -22.74 1.75
C SER A 104 35.58 -23.89 0.78
N ARG A 105 34.98 -23.60 -0.38
CA ARG A 105 34.68 -24.58 -1.43
C ARG A 105 35.72 -24.58 -2.56
N ASN A 106 36.78 -23.78 -2.48
CA ASN A 106 37.77 -23.57 -3.54
C ASN A 106 37.11 -23.20 -4.89
N LEU A 107 36.04 -22.39 -4.84
CA LEU A 107 35.30 -21.94 -6.02
C LEU A 107 35.64 -20.50 -6.41
N TYR A 108 36.31 -19.75 -5.54
CA TYR A 108 36.54 -18.32 -5.73
C TYR A 108 37.22 -18.01 -7.07
N ASP A 109 38.37 -18.63 -7.35
CA ASP A 109 39.14 -18.39 -8.58
C ASP A 109 38.36 -18.75 -9.85
N LYS A 110 37.47 -19.74 -9.79
CA LYS A 110 36.64 -20.13 -10.94
C LYS A 110 35.65 -19.03 -11.32
N TYR A 111 35.01 -18.43 -10.31
CA TYR A 111 34.08 -17.33 -10.55
C TYR A 111 34.82 -16.04 -10.90
N GLU A 112 35.98 -15.78 -10.28
CA GLU A 112 36.84 -14.65 -10.63
C GLU A 112 37.20 -14.66 -12.11
N ASN A 113 37.62 -15.81 -12.65
CA ASN A 113 37.95 -15.95 -14.06
C ASN A 113 36.75 -15.63 -14.99
N VAL A 114 35.53 -16.00 -14.60
CA VAL A 114 34.32 -15.67 -15.38
C VAL A 114 34.07 -14.17 -15.37
N PHE A 115 34.27 -13.50 -14.23
CA PHE A 115 34.12 -12.04 -14.16
C PHE A 115 35.18 -11.32 -14.99
N GLN A 116 36.43 -11.79 -14.97
CA GLN A 116 37.49 -11.23 -15.83
C GLN A 116 37.16 -11.43 -17.31
N GLU A 117 36.68 -12.60 -17.71
CA GLU A 117 36.25 -12.86 -19.09
C GLU A 117 35.13 -11.90 -19.53
N TRP A 118 34.14 -11.62 -18.66
CA TRP A 118 33.08 -10.66 -18.96
C TRP A 118 33.58 -9.22 -19.06
N LEU A 119 34.56 -8.84 -18.25
CA LEU A 119 35.21 -7.53 -18.35
C LEU A 119 35.97 -7.39 -19.67
N ASP A 120 36.72 -8.42 -20.06
CA ASP A 120 37.45 -8.46 -21.34
C ASP A 120 36.50 -8.39 -22.55
N GLN A 121 35.30 -8.95 -22.41
CA GLN A 121 34.23 -8.88 -23.42
C GLN A 121 33.43 -7.56 -23.39
N GLY A 122 33.64 -6.69 -22.40
CA GLY A 122 32.92 -5.43 -22.24
C GLY A 122 31.45 -5.59 -21.86
N ILE A 123 31.09 -6.68 -21.18
CA ILE A 123 29.73 -6.95 -20.70
C ILE A 123 29.45 -6.20 -19.39
N MET A 124 30.49 -6.01 -18.56
CA MET A 124 30.46 -5.25 -17.30
C MET A 124 31.21 -3.94 -17.39
#